data_AF-A0A518BI20-F1
#
_entry.id   AF-A0A518BI20-F1
#
_cell.length_a   1.000
_cell.length_b   1.000
_cell.length_c   1.000
_cell.angle_alpha   90.00
_cell.angle_beta   90.00
_cell.angle_gamma   90.00
#
_symmetry.space_group_name_H-M   'P 1'
#
loop_
_entity.id
_entity.type
_entity.pdbx_description
1 polymer ?
#
loop_
_entity_poly.entity_id
_entity_poly.type
_entity_poly.pdbx_seq_one_letter_code
_entity_poly.pdbx_strand_id
1 'polypeptide(L)'
;MGLADLDRRNQAEGKAAGVDCFDASDSRRRPATIRTSVVVTLSATLVSACLPVTRNRHALAGQAETSHTLNTMPSPLKDADDRRPGEFYEDCAYHPCLCTATDMGTVDGISLVDGSYPRNCGVPHCGVRKLTFEEAVQWRLHGPADLPPEVEAQMTDAQKCWLKPANDNRV
;
A
#
# COMPACT_ATOMS: atom_id res chain seq x y z
N MET A 1 -44.88 -22.02 -36.36
CA MET A 1 -43.98 -20.90 -36.04
C MET A 1 -43.57 -21.05 -34.59
N GLY A 2 -42.39 -21.63 -34.36
CA GLY A 2 -41.96 -22.19 -33.08
C GLY A 2 -41.09 -21.24 -32.28
N LEU A 3 -41.30 -21.24 -30.97
CA LEU A 3 -40.69 -20.41 -29.94
C LEU A 3 -39.23 -20.83 -29.61
N ALA A 4 -38.44 -21.20 -30.61
CA ALA A 4 -37.10 -21.81 -30.43
C ALA A 4 -35.94 -21.06 -31.13
N ASP A 5 -36.21 -19.92 -31.77
CA ASP A 5 -35.20 -19.21 -32.60
C ASP A 5 -34.71 -17.88 -32.01
N LEU A 6 -35.12 -17.51 -30.79
CA LEU A 6 -34.69 -16.25 -30.15
C LEU A 6 -33.49 -16.39 -29.20
N ASP A 7 -32.98 -17.61 -28.98
CA ASP A 7 -31.91 -17.87 -28.01
C ASP A 7 -30.50 -17.96 -28.63
N ARG A 8 -30.38 -17.73 -29.96
CA ARG A 8 -29.12 -17.88 -30.69
C ARG A 8 -28.35 -16.56 -30.92
N ARG A 9 -28.83 -15.42 -30.40
CA ARG A 9 -28.18 -14.10 -30.62
C ARG A 9 -27.37 -13.55 -29.46
N ASN A 10 -27.38 -14.17 -28.28
CA ASN A 10 -26.64 -13.65 -27.11
C ASN A 10 -25.30 -14.36 -26.83
N GLN A 11 -24.78 -15.19 -27.75
CA GLN A 11 -23.52 -15.93 -27.57
C GLN A 11 -22.31 -15.37 -28.34
N ALA A 12 -22.36 -14.14 -28.87
CA ALA A 12 -21.32 -13.63 -29.76
C ALA A 12 -20.62 -12.33 -29.32
N GLU A 13 -20.72 -11.90 -28.06
CA GLU A 13 -19.95 -10.75 -27.54
C GLU A 13 -19.12 -11.11 -26.30
N GLY A 14 -18.48 -12.28 -26.33
CA GLY A 14 -17.32 -12.59 -25.50
C GLY A 14 -16.05 -12.04 -26.15
N LYS A 15 -15.92 -10.71 -26.26
CA LYS A 15 -14.67 -10.08 -26.71
C LYS A 15 -13.85 -9.69 -25.50
N ALA A 16 -12.85 -10.52 -25.25
CA ALA A 16 -11.77 -10.38 -24.29
C ALA A 16 -11.39 -8.92 -23.99
N ALA A 17 -11.72 -8.45 -22.78
CA ALA A 17 -10.90 -7.48 -22.08
C ALA A 17 -9.80 -8.28 -21.36
N GLY A 18 -8.79 -8.68 -22.13
CA GLY A 18 -7.50 -9.05 -21.57
C GLY A 18 -6.94 -7.80 -20.91
N VAL A 19 -6.99 -7.75 -19.58
CA VAL A 19 -6.19 -6.82 -18.83
C VAL A 19 -4.77 -7.37 -18.95
N ASP A 20 -4.05 -6.87 -19.95
CA ASP A 20 -2.63 -7.15 -20.11
C ASP A 20 -1.94 -6.64 -18.84
N CYS A 21 -1.56 -7.58 -17.99
CA CYS A 21 -0.59 -7.35 -16.94
C CYS A 21 0.65 -6.76 -17.61
N PHE A 22 0.91 -5.49 -17.32
CA PHE A 22 2.05 -4.74 -17.81
C PHE A 22 3.33 -5.46 -17.37
N ASP A 23 3.93 -6.20 -18.31
CA ASP A 23 5.21 -6.88 -18.12
C ASP A 23 6.32 -5.82 -18.12
N ALA A 24 6.62 -5.30 -16.92
CA ALA A 24 7.73 -4.38 -16.67
C ALA A 24 9.08 -5.15 -16.66
N SER A 25 9.38 -5.87 -17.74
CA SER A 25 10.63 -6.61 -17.94
C SER A 25 11.50 -5.99 -19.03
N ASP A 26 11.85 -4.70 -18.90
CA ASP A 26 13.07 -4.20 -19.56
C ASP A 26 13.78 -3.11 -18.74
N SER A 27 14.63 -3.55 -17.82
CA SER A 27 15.64 -2.70 -17.18
C SER A 27 17.04 -3.33 -17.31
N ARG A 28 17.42 -3.76 -18.53
CA ARG A 28 18.82 -4.07 -18.83
C ARG A 28 19.61 -2.81 -19.19
N ARG A 29 19.99 -2.02 -18.17
CA ARG A 29 21.20 -1.18 -18.24
C ARG A 29 21.95 -1.24 -16.91
N ARG A 30 23.02 -2.05 -16.91
CA ARG A 30 24.01 -2.15 -15.84
C ARG A 30 24.79 -0.82 -15.74
N PRO A 31 24.84 -0.13 -14.59
CA PRO A 31 25.85 0.89 -14.38
C PRO A 31 27.21 0.24 -14.09
N ALA A 32 28.26 0.80 -14.70
CA ALA A 32 29.64 0.37 -14.58
C ALA A 32 30.17 0.56 -13.15
N THR A 33 30.81 -0.48 -12.62
CA THR A 33 31.54 -0.47 -11.35
C THR A 33 32.79 0.37 -11.47
N ILE A 34 32.77 1.61 -10.99
CA ILE A 34 33.99 2.41 -10.78
C ILE A 34 34.41 2.23 -9.32
N ARG A 35 35.47 1.45 -9.10
CA ARG A 35 36.17 1.36 -7.82
C ARG A 35 37.06 2.59 -7.68
N THR A 36 36.63 3.57 -6.88
CA THR A 36 37.50 4.65 -6.41
C THR A 36 37.80 4.42 -4.93
N SER A 37 39.01 3.98 -4.63
CA SER A 37 39.53 3.88 -3.27
C SER A 37 39.92 5.27 -2.79
N VAL A 38 39.12 5.87 -1.91
CA VAL A 38 39.48 7.11 -1.21
C VAL A 38 40.00 6.75 0.17
N VAL A 39 41.30 6.96 0.38
CA VAL A 39 41.95 6.88 1.69
C VAL A 39 41.67 8.20 2.41
N VAL A 40 40.81 8.17 3.42
CA VAL A 40 40.56 9.32 4.30
C VAL A 40 41.42 9.16 5.54
N THR A 41 42.43 10.01 5.67
CA THR A 41 43.26 10.14 6.86
C THR A 41 42.46 10.71 8.02
N LEU A 42 42.44 9.99 9.15
CA LEU A 42 41.93 10.46 10.43
C LEU A 42 42.73 11.69 10.90
N SER A 43 42.02 12.73 11.35
CA SER A 43 42.56 13.75 12.25
C SER A 43 41.57 13.91 13.40
N ALA A 44 41.86 13.21 14.49
CA ALA A 44 41.15 13.36 15.75
C ALA A 44 41.60 14.66 16.41
N THR A 45 40.72 15.65 16.47
CA THR A 45 40.92 16.82 17.32
C THR A 45 39.83 16.80 18.39
N LEU A 46 40.20 16.37 19.60
CA LEU A 46 39.38 16.51 20.79
C LEU A 46 39.29 18.01 21.13
N VAL A 47 38.08 18.57 21.06
CA VAL A 47 37.74 19.79 21.79
C VAL A 47 36.64 19.43 22.77
N SER A 48 37.07 19.15 24.00
CA SER A 48 36.23 19.07 25.18
C SER A 48 35.78 20.49 25.54
N ALA A 49 34.50 20.77 25.35
CA ALA A 49 33.86 21.96 25.90
C ALA A 49 32.63 21.50 26.68
N CYS A 50 32.80 21.38 28.01
CA CYS A 50 31.72 21.27 28.97
C CYS A 50 30.89 22.56 28.93
N LEU A 51 29.72 22.51 28.31
CA LEU A 51 28.68 23.52 28.51
C LEU A 51 27.65 22.97 29.51
N PRO A 52 27.35 23.69 30.61
CA PRO A 52 26.20 23.37 31.43
C PRO A 52 24.92 23.68 30.65
N VAL A 53 24.26 22.65 30.14
CA VAL A 53 22.88 22.78 29.65
C VAL A 53 22.00 23.07 30.87
N THR A 54 21.65 24.35 31.00
CA THR A 54 20.58 24.80 31.87
C THR A 54 19.30 24.08 31.47
N ARG A 55 18.78 23.35 32.45
CA ARG A 55 17.55 22.56 32.41
C ARG A 55 16.36 23.46 32.11
N ASN A 56 16.07 23.69 30.83
CA ASN A 56 14.89 24.41 30.40
C ASN A 56 13.67 23.49 30.53
N ARG A 57 13.09 23.46 31.75
CA ARG A 57 11.73 22.94 31.99
C ARG A 57 10.72 23.96 31.46
N HIS A 58 10.64 24.08 30.14
CA HIS A 58 9.48 24.69 29.52
C HIS A 58 8.51 23.60 29.10
N ALA A 59 7.33 23.68 29.69
CA ALA A 59 6.16 22.91 29.40
C ALA A 59 5.90 22.84 27.88
N LEU A 60 5.90 21.62 27.37
CA LEU A 60 5.03 21.20 26.27
C LEU A 60 4.17 20.12 26.92
N ALA A 61 3.03 20.53 27.49
CA ALA A 61 1.75 20.51 26.79
C ALA A 61 1.47 19.08 26.32
N GLY A 62 0.57 18.42 27.06
CA GLY A 62 0.25 17.01 26.91
C GLY A 62 0.12 16.61 25.45
N GLN A 63 1.01 15.72 25.03
CA GLN A 63 0.62 14.75 24.02
C GLN A 63 -0.51 13.96 24.68
N ALA A 64 -1.74 14.38 24.39
CA ALA A 64 -2.88 13.51 24.55
C ALA A 64 -2.50 12.25 23.77
N GLU A 65 -2.20 11.18 24.50
CA GLU A 65 -2.28 9.83 24.00
C GLU A 65 -3.70 9.71 23.45
N THR A 66 -3.86 10.01 22.17
CA THR A 66 -4.99 9.53 21.40
C THR A 66 -4.75 8.03 21.30
N SER A 67 -5.10 7.33 22.37
CA SER A 67 -5.45 5.92 22.36
C SER A 67 -6.65 5.80 21.43
N HIS A 68 -6.39 5.94 20.13
CA HIS A 68 -7.34 5.74 19.07
C HIS A 68 -7.71 4.28 19.18
N THR A 69 -8.94 4.04 19.63
CA THR A 69 -9.57 2.73 19.58
C THR A 69 -9.43 2.20 18.16
N LEU A 70 -8.51 1.27 17.94
CA LEU A 70 -8.25 0.59 16.65
C LEU A 70 -9.44 -0.29 16.19
N ASN A 71 -10.63 -0.06 16.75
CA ASN A 71 -11.87 -0.78 16.46
C ASN A 71 -12.86 0.06 15.64
N THR A 72 -12.52 1.29 15.26
CA THR A 72 -13.36 2.06 14.35
C THR A 72 -13.11 1.57 12.92
N MET A 73 -14.17 1.19 12.23
CA MET A 73 -14.10 0.75 10.84
C MET A 73 -13.52 1.87 9.96
N PRO A 74 -12.55 1.57 9.08
CA PRO A 74 -12.00 2.58 8.19
C PRO A 74 -13.05 3.09 7.22
N SER A 75 -13.07 4.41 7.03
CA SER A 75 -14.10 5.08 6.23
C SER A 75 -13.91 4.83 4.73
N PRO A 76 -14.98 4.56 3.96
CA PRO A 76 -14.89 4.48 2.50
C PRO A 76 -14.37 5.79 1.90
N LEU A 77 -13.48 5.67 0.91
CA LEU A 77 -13.03 6.79 0.10
C LEU A 77 -14.11 7.11 -0.93
N LYS A 78 -14.57 8.37 -0.97
CA LYS A 78 -15.63 8.81 -1.88
C LYS A 78 -15.09 9.26 -3.23
N ASP A 79 -14.00 10.02 -3.20
CA ASP A 79 -13.37 10.63 -4.37
C ASP A 79 -11.87 10.34 -4.34
N ALA A 80 -11.21 10.24 -5.51
CA ALA A 80 -9.76 10.01 -5.55
C ALA A 80 -8.96 11.24 -5.08
N ASP A 81 -9.49 12.44 -5.33
CA ASP A 81 -8.85 13.70 -4.97
C ASP A 81 -8.77 13.92 -3.45
N ASP A 82 -9.56 13.17 -2.68
CA ASP A 82 -9.49 13.14 -1.22
C ASP A 82 -8.22 12.47 -0.69
N ARG A 83 -7.46 11.76 -1.54
CA ARG A 83 -6.18 11.15 -1.20
C ARG A 83 -5.02 11.92 -1.77
N ARG A 84 -4.00 12.05 -0.93
CA ARG A 84 -2.73 12.67 -1.31
C ARG A 84 -1.62 11.61 -1.34
N PRO A 85 -0.61 11.78 -2.22
CA PRO A 85 0.61 11.00 -2.13
C PRO A 85 1.20 11.03 -0.72
N GLY A 86 1.55 9.87 -0.18
CA GLY A 86 2.01 9.70 1.21
C GLY A 86 0.95 9.18 2.19
N GLU A 87 -0.32 9.18 1.82
CA GLU A 87 -1.40 8.61 2.65
C GLU A 87 -1.62 7.11 2.40
N PHE A 88 -2.31 6.44 3.32
CA PHE A 88 -2.57 5.00 3.24
C PHE A 88 -4.01 4.69 2.84
N TYR A 89 -4.19 3.62 2.10
CA TYR A 89 -5.51 3.14 1.69
C TYR A 89 -5.55 1.62 1.56
N GLU A 90 -6.77 1.06 1.58
CA GLU A 90 -7.04 -0.31 1.17
C GLU A 90 -7.39 -0.37 -0.30
N ASP A 91 -6.79 -1.29 -1.03
CA ASP A 91 -7.30 -1.66 -2.35
C ASP A 91 -8.38 -2.74 -2.31
N CYS A 92 -8.99 -3.03 -3.46
CA CYS A 92 -10.05 -4.04 -3.58
C CYS A 92 -9.60 -5.49 -3.30
N ALA A 93 -8.30 -5.74 -3.15
CA ALA A 93 -7.76 -7.04 -2.77
C ALA A 93 -7.37 -7.10 -1.29
N TYR A 94 -7.79 -6.12 -0.48
CA TYR A 94 -7.46 -6.02 0.93
C TYR A 94 -5.96 -5.82 1.20
N HIS A 95 -5.21 -5.25 0.25
CA HIS A 95 -3.83 -4.86 0.51
C HIS A 95 -3.79 -3.45 1.12
N PRO A 96 -3.07 -3.25 2.25
CA PRO A 96 -2.69 -1.92 2.68
C PRO A 96 -1.66 -1.36 1.70
N CYS A 97 -1.95 -0.19 1.14
CA CYS A 97 -1.17 0.46 0.10
C CYS A 97 -0.79 1.89 0.50
N LEU A 98 0.42 2.30 0.12
CA LEU A 98 0.88 3.69 0.19
C LEU A 98 0.51 4.40 -1.11
N CYS A 99 -0.28 5.47 -1.03
CA CYS A 99 -0.64 6.30 -2.17
C CYS A 99 0.60 7.00 -2.73
N THR A 100 0.85 6.82 -4.02
CA THR A 100 1.92 7.49 -4.77
C THR A 100 1.39 8.58 -5.69
N ALA A 101 0.19 8.40 -6.23
CA ALA A 101 -0.45 9.36 -7.13
C ALA A 101 -1.96 9.16 -7.13
N THR A 102 -2.68 10.21 -7.52
CA THR A 102 -4.12 10.17 -7.77
C THR A 102 -4.37 10.83 -9.13
N ASP A 103 -5.13 10.15 -9.99
CA ASP A 103 -5.44 10.63 -11.34
C ASP A 103 -6.82 10.16 -11.80
N MET A 104 -7.60 11.08 -12.37
CA MET A 104 -8.90 10.80 -13.01
C MET A 104 -9.84 9.86 -12.23
N GLY A 105 -9.91 9.97 -10.90
CA GLY A 105 -10.78 9.11 -10.08
C GLY A 105 -10.16 7.76 -9.69
N THR A 106 -8.87 7.56 -9.97
CA THR A 106 -8.09 6.39 -9.57
C THR A 106 -6.99 6.78 -8.58
N VAL A 107 -6.64 5.83 -7.72
CA VAL A 107 -5.53 5.95 -6.76
C VAL A 107 -4.48 4.91 -7.13
N ASP A 108 -3.26 5.37 -7.33
CA ASP A 108 -2.08 4.54 -7.51
C ASP A 108 -1.30 4.43 -6.21
N GLY A 109 -0.78 3.23 -5.95
CA GLY A 109 0.04 3.01 -4.79
C GLY A 109 0.94 1.79 -4.86
N ILE A 110 1.72 1.64 -3.78
CA ILE A 110 2.63 0.52 -3.56
C ILE A 110 2.08 -0.30 -2.39
N SER A 111 1.96 -1.61 -2.57
CA SER A 111 1.51 -2.47 -1.46
C SER A 111 2.56 -2.54 -0.36
N LEU A 112 2.14 -2.34 0.90
CA LEU A 112 2.99 -2.50 2.08
C LEU A 112 3.26 -3.98 2.42
N VAL A 113 2.59 -4.91 1.76
CA VAL A 113 2.75 -6.34 2.00
C VAL A 113 3.95 -6.88 1.26
N ASP A 114 3.92 -6.76 -0.06
CA ASP A 114 4.85 -7.40 -0.99
C ASP A 114 5.61 -6.37 -1.85
N GLY A 115 5.36 -5.07 -1.68
CA GLY A 115 6.01 -4.03 -2.47
C GLY A 115 5.55 -3.98 -3.93
N SER A 116 4.47 -4.69 -4.30
CA SER A 116 3.93 -4.66 -5.66
C SER A 116 3.52 -3.24 -6.07
N TYR A 117 3.88 -2.87 -7.30
CA TYR A 117 3.59 -1.58 -7.93
C TYR A 117 3.49 -1.74 -9.45
N PRO A 118 2.51 -1.11 -10.13
CA PRO A 118 1.48 -0.22 -9.57
C PRO A 118 0.24 -0.96 -9.06
N ARG A 119 -0.28 -0.54 -7.90
CA ARG A 119 -1.62 -0.90 -7.39
C ARG A 119 -2.58 0.23 -7.74
N ASN A 120 -3.21 0.14 -8.90
CA ASN A 120 -4.22 1.10 -9.35
C ASN A 120 -5.62 0.63 -8.94
N CYS A 121 -6.39 1.47 -8.27
CA CYS A 121 -7.79 1.21 -7.96
C CYS A 121 -8.68 2.41 -8.26
N GLY A 122 -9.77 2.16 -8.98
CA GLY A 122 -10.81 3.16 -9.22
C GLY A 122 -11.67 3.35 -7.99
N VAL A 123 -11.61 4.53 -7.37
CA VAL A 123 -12.38 4.85 -6.16
C VAL A 123 -13.88 4.56 -6.27
N PRO A 124 -14.58 4.92 -7.37
CA PRO A 124 -16.04 4.73 -7.43
C PRO A 124 -16.48 3.26 -7.53
N HIS A 125 -15.59 2.32 -7.86
CA HIS A 125 -15.96 0.93 -8.15
C HIS A 125 -15.23 -0.10 -7.29
N CYS A 126 -14.01 0.21 -6.82
CA CYS A 126 -13.18 -0.73 -6.09
C CYS A 126 -13.48 -0.76 -4.59
N GLY A 127 -14.30 0.16 -4.06
CA GLY A 127 -14.61 0.21 -2.64
C GLY A 127 -13.39 0.58 -1.77
N VAL A 128 -12.49 1.41 -2.31
CA VAL A 128 -11.24 1.82 -1.65
C VAL A 128 -11.55 2.44 -0.28
N ARG A 129 -10.79 2.05 0.74
CA ARG A 129 -10.99 2.54 2.11
C ARG A 129 -9.82 3.38 2.58
N LYS A 130 -10.13 4.42 3.35
CA LYS A 130 -9.15 5.30 3.96
C LYS A 130 -8.53 4.63 5.18
N LEU A 131 -7.20 4.54 5.22
CA LEU A 131 -6.47 4.07 6.39
C LEU A 131 -5.64 5.15 7.07
N THR A 132 -5.47 4.99 8.38
CA THR A 132 -4.36 5.57 9.13
C THR A 132 -3.10 4.71 9.02
N PHE A 133 -1.96 5.25 9.47
CA PHE A 133 -0.71 4.48 9.51
C PHE A 133 -0.83 3.26 10.41
N GLU A 134 -1.45 3.41 11.58
CA GLU A 134 -1.63 2.33 12.56
C GLU A 134 -2.52 1.23 11.99
N GLU A 135 -3.62 1.57 11.32
CA GLU A 135 -4.50 0.60 10.67
C GLU A 135 -3.79 -0.15 9.53
N ALA A 136 -2.99 0.55 8.73
CA ALA A 136 -2.20 -0.07 7.66
C ALA A 136 -1.20 -1.10 8.22
N VAL A 137 -0.56 -0.79 9.36
CA VAL A 137 0.33 -1.73 10.06
C VAL A 137 -0.47 -2.90 10.64
N GLN A 138 -1.64 -2.65 11.24
CA GLN A 138 -2.50 -3.71 11.76
C GLN A 138 -2.94 -4.67 10.65
N TRP A 139 -3.39 -4.16 9.50
CA TRP A 139 -3.77 -4.99 8.37
C TRP A 139 -2.60 -5.74 7.75
N ARG A 140 -1.40 -5.14 7.74
CA ARG A 140 -0.19 -5.83 7.29
C ARG A 140 0.15 -7.06 8.14
N LEU A 141 -0.10 -6.99 9.46
CA LEU A 141 0.29 -8.01 10.43
C LEU A 141 -0.81 -9.03 10.73
N HIS A 142 -2.07 -8.60 10.74
CA HIS A 142 -3.21 -9.38 11.20
C HIS A 142 -4.33 -9.51 10.16
N GLY A 143 -4.27 -8.73 9.09
CA GLY A 143 -5.33 -8.64 8.10
C GLY A 143 -6.50 -7.72 8.53
N PRO A 144 -7.47 -7.51 7.64
CA PRO A 144 -8.67 -6.74 7.94
C PRO A 144 -9.55 -7.43 8.98
N ALA A 145 -9.81 -6.74 10.09
CA ALA A 145 -10.67 -7.24 11.17
C ALA A 145 -12.15 -7.37 10.76
N ASP A 146 -12.53 -6.75 9.66
CA ASP A 146 -13.91 -6.65 9.19
C ASP A 146 -14.19 -7.46 7.92
N LEU A 147 -13.29 -8.38 7.58
CA LEU A 147 -13.47 -9.25 6.44
C LEU A 147 -14.71 -10.14 6.67
N PRO A 148 -15.71 -10.12 5.78
CA PRO A 148 -16.85 -11.02 5.91
C PRO A 148 -16.38 -12.48 5.89
N PRO A 149 -16.89 -13.35 6.76
CA PRO A 149 -16.44 -14.75 6.83
C PRO A 149 -16.69 -15.49 5.51
N GLU A 150 -17.68 -15.09 4.73
CA GLU A 150 -17.95 -15.64 3.40
C GLU A 150 -16.83 -15.30 2.40
N VAL A 151 -16.31 -14.07 2.45
CA VAL A 151 -15.20 -13.63 1.61
C VAL A 151 -13.92 -14.30 2.06
N GLU A 152 -13.67 -14.34 3.36
CA GLU A 152 -12.48 -14.99 3.91
C GLU A 152 -12.41 -16.49 3.55
N ALA A 153 -13.54 -17.20 3.58
CA ALA A 153 -13.62 -18.62 3.22
C ALA A 153 -13.41 -18.88 1.73
N GLN A 154 -13.66 -17.88 0.87
CA GLN A 154 -13.44 -17.98 -0.57
C GLN A 154 -12.00 -17.61 -0.98
N MET A 155 -11.25 -16.92 -0.11
CA MET A 155 -9.86 -16.53 -0.37
C MET A 155 -8.91 -17.71 -0.11
N THR A 156 -8.01 -17.96 -1.05
CA THR A 156 -6.88 -18.88 -0.86
C THR A 156 -5.83 -18.28 0.06
N ASP A 157 -5.03 -19.11 0.72
CA ASP A 157 -3.93 -18.65 1.59
C ASP A 157 -2.94 -17.72 0.85
N ALA A 158 -2.78 -17.90 -0.46
CA ALA A 158 -1.94 -17.04 -1.30
C ALA A 158 -2.50 -15.62 -1.49
N GLN A 159 -3.83 -15.46 -1.42
CA GLN A 159 -4.55 -14.18 -1.50
C GLN A 159 -4.62 -13.46 -0.15
N LYS A 160 -4.51 -14.20 0.96
CA LYS A 160 -4.46 -13.63 2.32
C LYS A 160 -3.09 -13.01 2.57
N CYS A 161 -2.93 -11.77 2.12
CA CYS A 161 -1.66 -11.04 2.10
C CYS A 161 -1.00 -10.93 3.50
N TRP A 162 -1.80 -10.94 4.57
CA TRP A 162 -1.36 -10.93 5.98
C TRP A 162 -0.78 -12.26 6.49
N LEU A 163 -0.99 -13.39 5.79
CA LEU A 163 -0.36 -14.67 6.16
C LEU A 163 1.09 -14.78 5.66
N LYS A 164 1.50 -13.91 4.73
CA LYS A 164 2.85 -13.94 4.16
C LYS A 164 3.84 -13.33 5.14
N PRO A 165 4.93 -14.05 5.50
CA PRO A 165 5.94 -13.50 6.39
C PRO A 165 6.60 -12.29 5.73
N ALA A 166 6.94 -11.27 6.52
CA ALA A 166 7.54 -10.02 6.04
C ALA A 166 8.83 -10.20 5.21
N ASN A 167 9.47 -11.37 5.30
CA ASN A 167 10.75 -11.68 4.67
C ASN A 167 10.65 -12.63 3.45
N ASP A 168 9.45 -12.94 2.96
CA ASP A 168 9.29 -13.82 1.78
C ASP A 168 9.64 -13.12 0.45
N ASN A 169 9.87 -11.81 0.47
CA ASN A 169 10.27 -11.01 -0.70
C ASN A 169 11.74 -11.22 -1.12
N ARG A 170 12.36 -12.36 -0.79
CA ARG A 170 13.70 -12.71 -1.28
C ARG A 170 13.60 -13.21 -2.71
N VAL A 171 13.64 -12.26 -3.65
CA VAL A 171 13.98 -12.48 -5.06
C VAL A 171 15.47 -12.72 -5.21
#